data_AF-A0A966BWY4-F1
#
_entry.id   AF-A0A966BWY4-F1
#
_cell.length_a   1.000
_cell.length_b   1.000
_cell.length_c   1.000
_cell.angle_alpha   90.00
_cell.angle_beta   90.00
_cell.angle_gamma   90.00
#
_symmetry.space_group_name_H-M   'P 1'
#
loop_
_entity.id
_entity.type
_entity.pdbx_description
1 polymer ?
#
loop_
_entity_poly.entity_id
_entity_poly.type
_entity_poly.pdbx_seq_one_letter_code
_entity_poly.pdbx_strand_id
1 'polypeptide(L)' 'MATNDKYQMFVYGTNFEVKNTMLLYPKHLEHFDYEMRLGKDEREIGLKIKSIDLACGNCGYGEFVEEMKNRMGELR' A
#
# COMPACT_ATOMS: atom_id res chain seq x y z
N MET A 1 8.48 10.44 5.01
CA MET A 1 7.13 9.91 4.72
C MET A 1 7.03 8.41 5.00
N ALA A 2 7.88 7.56 4.40
CA ALA A 2 7.78 6.09 4.51
C ALA A 2 7.70 5.48 5.92
N THR A 3 8.24 6.12 6.96
CA THR A 3 8.19 5.59 8.34
C THR A 3 6.84 5.80 9.00
N ASN A 4 6.17 6.94 8.76
CA ASN A 4 4.88 7.25 9.39
C ASN A 4 3.77 6.34 8.86
N ASP A 5 3.78 6.05 7.57
CA ASP A 5 2.79 5.18 6.94
C ASP A 5 2.89 3.74 7.48
N LYS A 6 4.12 3.25 7.73
CA LYS A 6 4.35 1.96 8.39
C LYS A 6 3.78 1.91 9.81
N TYR A 7 3.99 2.98 10.59
CA TYR A 7 3.41 3.06 11.94
C TYR A 7 1.88 3.09 11.91
N GLN A 8 1.29 3.85 10.98
CA GLN A 8 -0.16 3.89 10.80
C GLN A 8 -0.70 2.50 10.43
N MET A 9 -0.05 1.79 9.50
CA MET A 9 -0.47 0.44 9.12
C MET A 9 -0.32 -0.55 10.27
N PHE A 10 0.72 -0.45 11.08
CA PHE A 10 0.85 -1.26 12.29
C PHE A 10 -0.32 -1.04 13.25
N VAL A 11 -0.67 0.22 13.53
CA VAL A 11 -1.79 0.56 14.42
C VAL A 11 -3.11 0.04 13.85
N TYR A 12 -3.38 0.22 12.57
CA TYR A 12 -4.62 -0.28 11.96
C TYR A 12 -4.68 -1.80 11.91
N GLY A 13 -3.60 -2.47 11.47
CA GLY A 13 -3.56 -3.93 11.42
C GLY A 13 -3.73 -4.58 12.79
N THR A 14 -3.16 -3.98 13.84
CA THR A 14 -3.33 -4.47 15.21
C THR A 14 -4.73 -4.19 15.76
N ASN A 15 -5.26 -2.97 15.61
CA ASN A 15 -6.56 -2.59 16.17
C ASN A 15 -7.75 -3.27 15.48
N PHE A 16 -7.63 -3.57 14.19
CA PHE A 16 -8.67 -4.27 13.42
C PHE A 16 -8.38 -5.77 13.26
N GLU A 17 -7.37 -6.29 13.95
CA GLU A 17 -6.95 -7.70 13.91
C GLU A 17 -6.64 -8.21 12.47
N VAL A 18 -6.22 -7.31 11.58
CA VAL A 18 -5.83 -7.62 10.21
C VAL A 18 -4.34 -7.93 10.15
N LYS A 19 -4.02 -9.20 9.90
CA LYS A 19 -2.64 -9.70 9.87
C LYS A 19 -1.89 -9.45 8.57
N ASN A 20 -2.59 -9.22 7.46
CA ASN A 20 -1.99 -8.96 6.16
C ASN A 20 -2.42 -7.57 5.66
N THR A 21 -1.46 -6.67 5.54
CA THR A 21 -1.69 -5.28 5.15
C THR A 21 -0.86 -4.93 3.91
N MET A 22 -1.29 -3.90 3.18
CA MET A 22 -0.57 -3.42 2.01
C MET A 22 -0.51 -1.89 2.00
N LEU A 23 0.69 -1.35 1.75
CA LEU A 23 0.86 0.03 1.33
C LEU A 23 1.06 0.03 -0.19
N LEU A 24 0.11 0.65 -0.89
CA LEU A 24 0.16 0.82 -2.33
C LEU A 24 0.40 2.30 -2.65
N TYR A 25 1.50 2.58 -3.35
CA TYR A 25 1.83 3.94 -3.79
C TYR A 25 1.79 4.06 -5.31
N PRO A 26 1.27 5.17 -5.86
CA PRO A 26 1.47 5.50 -7.27
C PRO A 26 2.97 5.63 -7.57
N LYS A 27 3.42 5.05 -8.67
CA LYS A 27 4.81 5.14 -9.12
C LYS A 27 5.06 6.56 -9.62
N HIS A 28 5.99 7.25 -8.97
CA HIS A 28 6.43 8.57 -9.41
C HIS A 28 7.90 8.58 -9.87
N LEU A 29 8.79 7.85 -9.18
CA LEU A 29 10.24 7.81 -9.48
C LEU A 29 10.86 6.42 -9.27
N GLU A 30 10.51 5.74 -8.18
CA GLU A 30 11.05 4.42 -7.84
C GLU A 30 9.98 3.33 -7.90
N HIS A 31 10.41 2.13 -8.28
CA HIS A 31 9.59 0.92 -8.21
C HIS A 31 9.96 0.12 -6.97
N PHE A 32 8.96 -0.24 -6.18
CA PHE A 32 9.11 -1.10 -5.01
C PHE A 32 8.05 -2.21 -5.04
N ASP A 33 8.49 -3.42 -4.70
CA ASP A 33 7.66 -4.58 -4.41
C ASP A 33 8.43 -5.44 -3.40
N TYR A 34 8.13 -5.24 -2.12
CA TYR A 34 8.78 -6.00 -1.06
C TYR A 34 7.85 -6.22 0.12
N GLU A 35 8.15 -7.23 0.91
CA GLU A 35 7.39 -7.62 2.08
C GLU A 35 8.23 -7.43 3.34
N MET A 36 7.58 -7.08 4.44
CA MET A 36 8.20 -6.99 5.75
C MET A 36 7.21 -7.33 6.85
N ARG A 37 7.75 -7.65 8.04
CA ARG A 37 6.97 -7.84 9.26
C ARG A 37 7.09 -6.61 10.14
N LEU A 38 5.97 -6.19 10.73
CA LEU A 38 5.91 -5.10 11.70
C LEU A 38 5.41 -5.64 13.03
N GLY A 39 6.05 -5.23 14.13
CA GLY A 39 5.72 -5.66 15.48
C GLY A 39 6.56 -6.84 15.97
N LYS A 40 6.12 -7.42 17.09
CA LYS A 40 6.72 -8.61 17.71
C LYS A 40 5.62 -9.48 18.31
N ASP A 41 5.90 -10.77 18.38
CA ASP A 41 5.06 -11.79 19.01
C ASP A 41 3.62 -11.78 18.45
N GLU A 42 2.63 -11.80 19.34
CA GLU A 42 1.20 -11.90 19.02
C GLU A 42 0.65 -10.67 18.29
N ARG A 43 1.39 -9.56 18.34
CA ARG A 43 1.05 -8.29 17.68
C ARG A 43 1.79 -8.08 16.36
N GLU A 44 2.39 -9.12 15.78
CA GLU A 44 2.98 -9.03 14.45
C GLU A 44 1.90 -8.91 13.36
N ILE A 45 2.18 -8.06 12.36
CA ILE A 45 1.46 -8.00 11.08
C ILE A 45 2.44 -8.13 9.91
N GLY A 46 1.98 -8.73 8.82
CA GLY A 46 2.62 -8.69 7.52
C GLY A 46 2.25 -7.41 6.78
N LEU A 47 3.25 -6.77 6.19
CA LEU A 47 3.11 -5.59 5.34
C LEU A 47 3.77 -5.83 3.99
N LYS A 48 2.98 -5.73 2.92
CA LYS A 48 3.47 -5.62 1.55
C LYS A 48 3.55 -4.15 1.14
N ILE A 49 4.69 -3.71 0.64
CA ILE A 49 4.87 -2.35 0.11
C ILE A 49 5.05 -2.48 -1.40
N LYS A 50 4.12 -1.91 -2.16
CA LYS A 50 4.08 -2.02 -3.61
C LYS A 50 3.87 -0.66 -4.26
N SER A 51 4.57 -0.43 -5.35
CA SER A 51 4.32 0.69 -6.26
C SER A 51 3.51 0.22 -7.46
N ILE A 52 2.59 1.07 -7.95
CA ILE A 52 1.83 0.81 -9.17
C ILE A 52 1.94 1.97 -10.14
N ASP A 53 2.31 1.66 -11.38
CA ASP A 53 2.30 2.63 -12.47
C ASP A 53 0.86 2.75 -12.99
N LEU A 54 0.29 3.93 -12.81
CA LEU A 54 -1.08 4.20 -13.26
C LEU A 54 -1.10 4.71 -14.70
N ALA A 55 0.06 4.93 -15.34
CA ALA A 55 0.16 5.54 -16.67
C ALA A 55 -0.65 6.85 -16.82
N CYS A 56 -0.88 7.55 -15.72
CA CYS A 56 -1.87 8.63 -15.57
C CYS A 56 -1.16 9.99 -15.45
N GLY A 57 -0.18 10.26 -16.32
CA GLY A 57 0.69 11.43 -16.21
C GLY A 57 0.00 12.79 -16.41
N ASN A 58 -1.12 12.81 -17.13
CA ASN A 58 -1.89 14.01 -17.49
C ASN A 58 -3.39 13.89 -17.17
N CYS A 59 -3.78 12.92 -16.34
CA CYS A 59 -5.19 12.64 -16.09
C CYS A 59 -5.79 13.58 -15.04
N GLY A 60 -7.11 13.79 -15.14
CA GLY A 60 -7.87 14.48 -14.10
C GLY A 60 -8.00 13.64 -12.83
N TYR A 61 -8.36 14.28 -11.71
CA TYR A 61 -8.52 13.59 -10.42
C TYR A 61 -9.49 12.39 -10.49
N GLY A 62 -10.61 12.53 -11.19
CA GLY A 62 -11.58 11.44 -11.35
C GLY A 62 -11.01 10.24 -12.11
N GLU A 63 -10.32 10.49 -13.21
CA GLU A 63 -9.65 9.47 -14.02
C GLU A 63 -8.56 8.76 -13.23
N PHE A 64 -7.80 9.50 -12.43
CA PHE A 64 -6.79 8.95 -11.53
C PHE A 64 -7.37 7.95 -10.53
N VAL A 65 -8.50 8.30 -9.90
CA VAL A 65 -9.17 7.42 -8.94
C VAL A 65 -9.71 6.17 -9.61
N GLU A 66 -10.31 6.29 -10.79
CA GLU A 66 -10.82 5.13 -11.54
C GLU A 66 -9.69 4.22 -12.02
N GLU A 67 -8.57 4.78 -12.50
CA GLU A 67 -7.40 3.99 -12.89
C GLU A 67 -6.81 3.23 -11.69
N MET A 68 -6.73 3.86 -10.51
CA MET A 68 -6.33 3.13 -9.29
C MET A 68 -7.24 1.95 -8.98
N LYS A 69 -8.57 2.11 -9.08
CA LYS A 69 -9.52 1.01 -8.84
C LYS A 69 -9.36 -0.11 -9.85
N ASN A 70 -9.22 0.22 -11.13
CA ASN A 70 -9.01 -0.76 -12.21
C ASN A 70 -7.76 -1.60 -11.94
N ARG A 71 -6.64 -0.92 -11.65
CA ARG A 71 -5.36 -1.55 -11.35
C ARG A 71 -5.37 -2.39 -10.09
N MET A 72 -6.09 -1.97 -9.05
CA MET A 72 -6.30 -2.78 -7.86
C MET A 72 -7.08 -4.06 -8.16
N GLY A 73 -8.01 -4.04 -9.12
CA GLY A 73 -8.72 -5.23 -9.58
C GLY A 73 -7.80 -6.28 -10.23
N GLU A 74 -6.74 -5.83 -10.92
CA GLU A 74 -5.73 -6.68 -11.55
C GLU A 74 -4.72 -7.29 -10.56
N LEU A 75 -4.62 -6.74 -9.35
CA LEU A 75 -3.69 -7.18 -8.30
C LEU A 75 -4.25 -8.31 -7.39
N ARG A 76 -5.48 -8.75 -7.64
CA ARG A 76 -6.17 -9.80 -6.85
C ARG A 76 -5.70 -11.21 -7.18
#